data_AF-A0A357NB20-F1
#
_entry.id   AF-A0A357NB20-F1
#
_cell.length_a   1.000
_cell.length_b   1.000
_cell.length_c   1.000
_cell.angle_alpha   90.00
_cell.angle_beta   90.00
_cell.angle_gamma   90.00
#
_symmetry.space_group_name_H-M   'P 1'
#
loop_
_entity.id
_entity.type
_entity.pdbx_description
1 polymer ?
#
loop_
_entity_poly.entity_id
_entity_poly.type
_entity_poly.pdbx_seq_one_letter_code
_entity_poly.pdbx_strand_id
1 'polypeptide(L)'
;MAAAVRASTAIPGIFTPKVFAGRWLVDGGLQNNLPTEVLRRMGSDIVIGVDLGYAGERRDYIDNVSEIIMQSFEIMSREITLCKAEKTADVIIYPNIYDVGLTEVARIPEMIKRGEDAALRHLPLIRELLKR
;
A
#
# COMPACT_ATOMS: atom_id res chain seq x y z
N MET A 1 -18.09 -1.20 -9.82
CA MET A 1 -17.08 -0.76 -8.83
C MET A 1 -16.85 -1.83 -7.75
N ALA A 2 -17.87 -2.25 -6.99
CA ALA A 2 -17.73 -3.22 -5.90
C ALA A 2 -17.00 -4.53 -6.26
N ALA A 3 -17.27 -5.10 -7.45
CA ALA A 3 -16.61 -6.34 -7.89
C ALA A 3 -15.10 -6.17 -8.17
N ALA A 4 -14.68 -5.01 -8.68
CA ALA A 4 -13.27 -4.70 -8.94
C ALA A 4 -12.52 -4.44 -7.62
N VAL A 5 -13.12 -3.68 -6.71
CA VAL A 5 -12.57 -3.45 -5.36
C VAL A 5 -12.40 -4.77 -4.62
N ARG A 6 -13.43 -5.63 -4.59
CA ARG A 6 -13.35 -6.97 -3.98
C ARG A 6 -12.26 -7.85 -4.59
N ALA A 7 -12.06 -7.77 -5.90
CA ALA A 7 -10.96 -8.50 -6.55
C ALA A 7 -9.60 -7.95 -6.14
N SER A 8 -9.47 -6.63 -6.02
CA SER A 8 -8.23 -5.95 -5.63
C SER A 8 -7.81 -6.21 -4.18
N THR A 9 -8.74 -6.54 -3.29
CA THR A 9 -8.49 -6.80 -1.85
C THR A 9 -8.49 -8.29 -1.49
N ALA A 10 -8.31 -9.19 -2.47
CA ALA A 10 -8.37 -10.64 -2.28
C ALA A 10 -7.01 -11.20 -1.82
N ILE A 11 -6.60 -10.84 -0.60
CA ILE A 11 -5.31 -11.23 0.00
C ILE A 11 -5.20 -12.76 0.07
N PRO A 12 -4.19 -13.37 -0.58
CA PRO A 12 -4.00 -14.82 -0.53
C PRO A 12 -3.83 -15.33 0.91
N GLY A 13 -4.45 -16.46 1.23
CA GLY A 13 -4.46 -17.04 2.58
C GLY A 13 -5.53 -16.46 3.51
N ILE A 14 -6.14 -15.33 3.16
CA ILE A 14 -7.19 -14.67 3.97
C ILE A 14 -8.53 -14.65 3.23
N PHE A 15 -8.50 -14.31 1.94
CA PHE A 15 -9.68 -14.24 1.09
C PHE A 15 -9.55 -15.16 -0.12
N THR A 16 -10.68 -15.70 -0.58
CA THR A 16 -10.72 -16.52 -1.80
C THR A 16 -10.52 -15.64 -3.04
N PRO A 17 -9.76 -16.10 -4.06
CA PRO A 17 -9.62 -15.38 -5.31
C PRO A 17 -10.98 -15.02 -5.93
N LYS A 18 -11.06 -13.86 -6.58
CA LYS A 18 -12.28 -13.39 -7.25
C LYS A 18 -12.20 -13.67 -8.75
N VAL A 19 -13.20 -14.36 -9.30
CA VAL A 19 -13.40 -14.38 -10.75
C VAL A 19 -13.95 -13.03 -11.20
N PHE A 20 -13.21 -12.36 -12.10
CA PHE A 20 -13.62 -11.11 -12.72
C PHE A 20 -13.14 -11.08 -14.18
N ALA A 21 -14.05 -10.79 -15.11
CA ALA A 21 -13.80 -10.83 -16.55
C ALA A 21 -13.09 -12.12 -17.01
N GLY A 22 -13.57 -13.29 -16.53
CA GLY A 22 -13.03 -14.60 -16.88
C GLY A 22 -11.68 -14.96 -16.26
N ARG A 23 -11.12 -14.11 -15.39
CA ARG A 23 -9.81 -14.32 -14.75
C ARG A 23 -9.96 -14.52 -13.25
N TRP A 24 -9.14 -15.40 -12.68
CA TRP A 24 -8.98 -15.53 -11.25
C TRP A 24 -8.01 -14.47 -10.75
N LEU A 25 -8.51 -13.54 -9.94
CA LEU A 25 -7.76 -12.41 -9.42
C LEU A 25 -7.54 -12.55 -7.91
N VAL A 26 -6.33 -12.18 -7.50
CA VAL A 26 -5.91 -12.01 -6.11
C VAL A 26 -5.56 -10.54 -5.89
N ASP A 27 -5.19 -10.21 -4.66
CA ASP A 27 -4.78 -8.87 -4.26
C ASP A 27 -3.72 -8.25 -5.18
N GLY A 28 -3.91 -6.96 -5.49
CA GLY A 28 -3.04 -6.19 -6.38
C GLY A 28 -1.66 -5.88 -5.79
N GLY A 29 -1.52 -5.93 -4.46
CA GLY A 29 -0.28 -5.67 -3.72
C GLY A 29 0.88 -6.58 -4.12
N LEU A 30 0.59 -7.77 -4.65
CA LEU A 30 1.59 -8.70 -5.20
C LEU A 30 2.26 -8.19 -6.48
N GLN A 31 1.56 -7.37 -7.27
CA GLN A 31 2.03 -6.91 -8.58
C GLN A 31 2.37 -5.41 -8.59
N ASN A 32 1.59 -4.62 -7.86
CA ASN A 32 1.73 -3.17 -7.81
C ASN A 32 0.97 -2.59 -6.60
N ASN A 33 1.62 -2.52 -5.45
CA ASN A 33 1.02 -2.03 -4.20
C ASN A 33 0.75 -0.53 -4.20
N LEU A 34 1.61 0.25 -4.88
CA LEU A 34 1.48 1.70 -4.98
C LEU A 34 1.54 2.12 -6.46
N PRO A 35 0.41 2.01 -7.20
CA PRO A 35 0.38 2.13 -8.66
C PRO A 35 0.45 3.58 -9.18
N THR A 36 1.43 4.36 -8.72
CA THR A 36 1.57 5.79 -9.06
C THR A 36 1.85 6.01 -10.54
N GLU A 37 2.48 5.05 -11.22
CA GLU A 37 2.73 5.12 -12.65
C GLU A 37 1.45 4.96 -13.48
N VAL A 38 0.42 4.32 -12.91
CA VAL A 38 -0.90 4.23 -13.55
C VAL A 38 -1.54 5.61 -13.56
N LEU A 39 -1.48 6.35 -12.45
CA LEU A 39 -1.98 7.73 -12.38
C LEU A 39 -1.24 8.66 -13.35
N ARG A 40 0.10 8.52 -13.45
CA ARG A 40 0.87 9.24 -14.46
C ARG A 40 0.41 8.94 -15.88
N ARG A 41 0.21 7.67 -16.23
CA ARG A 41 -0.32 7.29 -17.56
C ARG A 41 -1.73 7.79 -17.82
N MET A 42 -2.53 8.01 -16.77
CA MET A 42 -3.84 8.63 -16.86
C MET A 42 -3.79 10.16 -17.02
N GLY A 43 -2.59 10.77 -17.00
CA GLY A 43 -2.40 12.20 -17.24
C GLY A 43 -2.39 13.05 -15.97
N SER A 44 -2.16 12.46 -14.79
CA SER A 44 -2.03 13.24 -13.55
C SER A 44 -0.75 14.10 -13.53
N ASP A 45 -0.92 15.41 -13.36
CA ASP A 45 0.19 16.39 -13.27
C ASP A 45 0.99 16.25 -11.98
N ILE A 46 0.30 15.91 -10.88
CA ILE A 46 0.88 15.66 -9.55
C ILE A 46 0.37 14.32 -9.05
N VAL A 47 1.27 13.47 -8.58
CA VAL A 47 0.97 12.15 -8.02
C VAL A 47 1.50 12.07 -6.60
N ILE A 48 0.58 11.90 -5.65
CA ILE A 48 0.88 11.72 -4.23
C ILE A 48 0.58 10.27 -3.87
N GLY A 49 1.61 9.52 -3.49
CA GLY A 49 1.50 8.16 -2.98
C GLY A 49 1.34 8.14 -1.46
N VAL A 50 0.58 7.19 -0.94
CA VAL A 50 0.57 6.86 0.49
C VAL A 50 1.00 5.41 0.61
N ASP A 51 2.22 5.19 1.10
CA ASP A 51 2.74 3.84 1.31
C ASP A 51 2.44 3.41 2.75
N LEU A 52 1.60 2.38 2.87
CA LEU A 52 1.26 1.71 4.13
C LEU A 52 2.16 0.50 4.39
N GLY A 53 3.06 0.19 3.45
CA GLY A 53 3.90 -0.99 3.46
C GLY A 53 4.88 -1.02 4.63
N TYR A 54 5.44 -2.20 4.81
CA TYR A 54 6.38 -2.54 5.87
C TYR A 54 7.56 -1.55 5.92
N ALA A 55 7.66 -0.78 6.99
CA ALA A 55 8.76 0.17 7.22
C ALA A 55 10.05 -0.52 7.72
N GLY A 56 10.20 -1.82 7.50
CA GLY A 56 11.46 -2.55 7.74
C GLY A 56 11.71 -2.95 9.20
N GLU A 57 10.73 -2.93 10.10
CA GLU A 57 10.96 -3.40 11.47
C GLU A 57 10.88 -4.92 11.58
N ARG A 58 12.02 -5.57 11.81
CA ARG A 58 12.19 -7.01 12.04
C ARG A 58 11.17 -7.56 13.05
N ARG A 59 10.31 -8.50 12.65
CA ARG A 59 9.68 -9.41 13.61
C ARG A 59 10.74 -10.38 14.12
N ASP A 60 10.97 -10.39 15.43
CA ASP A 60 12.03 -11.19 16.05
C ASP A 60 11.74 -12.70 16.06
N TYR A 61 10.49 -13.09 15.81
CA TYR A 61 10.04 -14.47 15.81
C TYR A 61 9.06 -14.73 14.66
N ILE A 62 9.34 -15.76 13.86
CA ILE A 62 8.47 -16.27 12.80
C ILE A 62 8.41 -17.78 13.03
N ASP A 63 7.25 -18.30 13.41
CA ASP A 63 7.12 -19.70 13.84
C ASP A 63 6.24 -20.56 12.93
N ASN A 64 5.60 -19.96 11.92
CA ASN A 64 4.66 -20.65 11.05
C ASN A 64 4.82 -20.30 9.57
N VAL A 65 4.48 -21.27 8.71
CA VAL A 65 4.62 -21.17 7.25
C VAL A 65 3.77 -20.04 6.68
N SER A 66 2.60 -19.76 7.25
CA SER A 66 1.74 -18.66 6.82
C SER A 66 2.40 -17.29 6.97
N GLU A 67 3.08 -17.05 8.09
CA GLU A 67 3.83 -15.82 8.33
C GLU A 67 5.03 -15.68 7.40
N ILE A 68 5.76 -16.77 7.15
CA ILE A 68 6.86 -16.77 6.17
C ILE A 68 6.34 -16.36 4.79
N ILE A 69 5.21 -16.93 4.37
CA ILE A 69 4.58 -16.61 3.07
C ILE A 69 4.15 -15.14 3.04
N MET A 70 3.48 -14.65 4.08
CA MET A 70 3.01 -13.27 4.13
C MET A 70 4.17 -12.27 4.12
N GLN A 71 5.22 -12.54 4.90
CA GLN A 71 6.42 -11.70 4.92
C GLN A 71 7.14 -11.73 3.57
N SER A 72 7.19 -12.88 2.89
CA SER A 72 7.73 -12.97 1.53
C SER A 72 6.94 -12.09 0.55
N PHE A 73 5.61 -12.05 0.68
CA PHE A 73 4.77 -11.15 -0.12
C PHE A 73 5.06 -9.69 0.17
N GLU A 74 5.19 -9.30 1.44
CA GLU A 74 5.53 -7.93 1.83
C GLU A 74 6.90 -7.49 1.27
N ILE A 75 7.93 -8.35 1.36
CA ILE A 75 9.27 -8.07 0.80
C ILE A 75 9.20 -7.87 -0.72
N MET A 76 8.53 -8.77 -1.44
CA MET A 76 8.38 -8.64 -2.90
C MET A 76 7.60 -7.37 -3.28
N SER A 77 6.53 -7.08 -2.54
CA SER A 77 5.70 -5.89 -2.74
C SER A 77 6.47 -4.60 -2.52
N ARG A 78 7.35 -4.57 -1.50
CA ARG A 78 8.24 -3.45 -1.23
C ARG A 78 9.21 -3.20 -2.38
N GLU A 79 9.87 -4.24 -2.90
CA GLU A 79 10.79 -4.10 -4.02
C GLU A 79 10.12 -3.54 -5.28
N ILE A 80 8.90 -3.99 -5.58
CA ILE A 80 8.10 -3.43 -6.67
C ILE A 80 7.80 -1.94 -6.43
N THR A 81 7.44 -1.58 -5.21
CA THR A 81 7.11 -0.20 -4.81
C THR A 81 8.33 0.71 -4.96
N LEU A 82 9.51 0.29 -4.50
CA LEU A 82 10.77 1.02 -4.70
C LEU A 82 11.12 1.17 -6.19
N CYS A 83 10.95 0.09 -6.98
CA CYS A 83 11.31 0.10 -8.39
C CYS A 83 10.41 0.96 -9.28
N LYS A 84 9.13 1.14 -8.92
CA LYS A 84 8.11 1.80 -9.75
C LYS A 84 7.59 3.09 -9.13
N ALA A 85 7.16 3.02 -7.87
CA ALA A 85 6.37 4.08 -7.27
C ALA A 85 7.22 5.31 -6.98
N GLU A 86 8.41 5.09 -6.39
CA GLU A 86 9.38 6.16 -6.09
C GLU A 86 9.85 6.92 -7.34
N LYS A 87 9.78 6.29 -8.53
CA LYS A 87 10.18 6.94 -9.78
C LYS A 87 9.09 7.82 -10.38
N THR A 88 7.83 7.66 -9.95
CA THR A 88 6.67 8.25 -10.64
C THR A 88 5.78 9.11 -9.74
N ALA A 89 5.89 8.98 -8.42
CA ALA A 89 5.30 9.87 -7.45
C ALA A 89 6.14 11.15 -7.27
N ASP A 90 5.48 12.29 -7.07
CA ASP A 90 6.15 13.53 -6.65
C ASP A 90 6.37 13.56 -5.14
N VAL A 91 5.44 12.95 -4.39
CA VAL A 91 5.48 12.84 -2.93
C VAL A 91 5.02 11.46 -2.54
N ILE A 92 5.74 10.81 -1.61
CA ILE A 92 5.28 9.59 -0.95
C ILE A 92 5.18 9.88 0.54
N ILE A 93 3.98 9.65 1.09
CA ILE A 93 3.67 9.83 2.50
C ILE A 93 3.75 8.46 3.17
N TYR A 94 4.50 8.40 4.27
CA TYR A 94 4.63 7.21 5.12
C TYR A 94 3.96 7.47 6.48
N PRO A 95 2.77 6.91 6.75
CA PRO A 95 2.09 7.04 8.05
C PRO A 95 2.76 6.28 9.20
N ASN A 96 3.73 5.41 8.93
CA ASN A 96 4.41 4.57 9.92
C ASN A 96 3.42 3.72 10.75
N ILE A 97 2.70 2.80 10.11
CA ILE A 97 1.76 1.87 10.75
C ILE A 97 2.25 0.41 10.75
N TYR A 98 3.57 0.21 10.69
CA TYR A 98 4.22 -1.11 10.58
C TYR A 98 3.96 -2.02 11.79
N ASP A 99 3.59 -1.43 12.92
CA ASP A 99 3.30 -2.08 14.20
C ASP A 99 1.81 -2.46 14.34
N VAL A 100 0.99 -2.28 13.31
CA VAL A 100 -0.44 -2.62 13.32
C VAL A 100 -0.72 -3.83 12.44
N GLY A 101 -1.28 -4.89 13.02
CA GLY A 101 -1.73 -6.07 12.31
C GLY A 101 -3.02 -5.85 11.52
N LEU A 102 -3.24 -6.69 10.50
CA LEU A 102 -4.39 -6.61 9.58
C LEU A 102 -5.75 -6.67 10.29
N THR A 103 -5.83 -7.32 11.46
CA THR A 103 -7.06 -7.54 12.22
C THR A 103 -7.21 -6.62 13.43
N GLU A 104 -6.31 -5.67 13.65
CA GLU A 104 -6.30 -4.77 14.82
C GLU A 104 -7.29 -3.60 14.69
N VAL A 105 -8.58 -3.92 14.63
CA VAL A 105 -9.68 -2.93 14.47
C VAL A 105 -9.71 -1.89 15.61
N ALA A 106 -9.28 -2.26 16.81
CA ALA A 106 -9.25 -1.36 17.97
C ALA A 106 -8.32 -0.15 17.77
N ARG A 107 -7.32 -0.25 16.90
CA ARG A 107 -6.32 0.79 16.65
C ARG A 107 -6.65 1.67 15.44
N ILE A 108 -7.84 1.53 14.86
CA ILE A 108 -8.29 2.40 13.75
C ILE A 108 -8.17 3.90 14.07
N PRO A 109 -8.60 4.40 15.25
CA PRO A 109 -8.45 5.83 15.56
C PRO A 109 -6.99 6.30 15.56
N GLU A 110 -6.08 5.45 16.03
CA GLU A 110 -4.65 5.70 16.03
C GLU A 110 -4.08 5.74 14.61
N MET A 111 -4.43 4.77 13.76
CA MET A 111 -4.01 4.72 12.35
C MET A 111 -4.45 5.96 11.57
N ILE A 112 -5.70 6.40 11.77
CA ILE A 112 -6.23 7.62 11.14
C ILE A 112 -5.39 8.83 11.55
N LYS A 113 -5.13 8.99 12.86
CA LYS A 113 -4.32 10.09 13.38
C LYS A 113 -2.90 10.07 12.83
N ARG A 114 -2.25 8.91 12.77
CA ARG A 114 -0.91 8.77 12.19
C ARG A 114 -0.88 9.17 10.71
N GLY A 115 -1.91 8.82 9.95
CA GLY A 115 -2.09 9.24 8.56
C GLY A 115 -2.27 10.76 8.42
N GLU A 116 -3.10 11.36 9.28
CA GLU A 116 -3.31 12.82 9.33
C GLU A 116 -1.99 13.55 9.65
N ASP A 117 -1.30 13.14 10.71
CA ASP A 117 -0.02 13.74 11.10
C ASP A 117 1.03 13.63 9.98
N ALA A 118 1.07 12.49 9.27
CA ALA A 118 1.97 12.28 8.15
C ALA A 118 1.64 13.17 6.95
N ALA A 119 0.36 13.35 6.63
CA ALA A 119 -0.09 14.25 5.58
C ALA A 119 0.21 15.71 5.93
N LEU A 120 -0.04 16.13 7.17
CA LEU A 120 0.24 17.49 7.64
C LEU A 120 1.73 17.84 7.54
N ARG A 121 2.63 16.90 7.84
CA ARG A 121 4.08 17.09 7.66
C ARG A 121 4.48 17.37 6.21
N HIS A 122 3.77 16.80 5.24
CA HIS A 122 4.03 16.98 3.80
C HIS A 122 3.27 18.15 3.18
N LEU A 123 2.35 18.77 3.91
CA LEU A 123 1.49 19.85 3.42
C LEU A 123 2.28 21.04 2.83
N PRO A 124 3.43 21.47 3.39
CA PRO A 124 4.24 22.53 2.77
C PRO A 124 4.72 22.18 1.36
N LEU A 125 5.25 20.96 1.18
CA LEU A 125 5.73 20.45 -0.11
C LEU A 125 4.59 20.32 -1.12
N ILE A 126 3.45 19.76 -0.70
CA ILE A 126 2.27 19.61 -1.55
C ILE A 126 1.78 20.99 -2.05
N ARG A 127 1.76 22.00 -1.16
CA ARG A 127 1.39 23.37 -1.53
C ARG A 127 2.37 24.02 -2.50
N GLU A 128 3.64 23.64 -2.46
CA GLU A 128 4.64 24.12 -3.42
C GLU A 128 4.40 23.51 -4.81
N LEU A 129 4.11 22.21 -4.87
CA LEU A 129 3.81 21.52 -6.13
C LEU A 129 2.57 22.08 -6.83
N LEU A 130 1.53 22.45 -6.07
CA LEU A 130 0.30 23.03 -6.61
C LEU A 130 0.44 24.44 -7.19
N LYS A 131 1.58 25.11 -6.97
CA LYS A 131 1.84 26.46 -7.51
C LYS A 131 2.52 26.43 -8.89
N ARG A 132 2.94 25.25 -9.35
CA ARG A 132 3.51 25.04 -10.68
C ARG A 132 2.41 25.07 -11.74
#